data_AF-A0A0Q9PMG7-F1
#
_entry.id   AF-A0A0Q9PMG7-F1
#
_cell.length_a   1.000
_cell.length_b   1.000
_cell.length_c   1.000
_cell.angle_alpha   90.00
_cell.angle_beta   90.00
_cell.angle_gamma   90.00
#
_symmetry.space_group_name_H-M   'P 1'
#
loop_
_entity.id
_entity.type
_entity.pdbx_description
1 polymer ?
#
loop_
_entity_poly.entity_id
_entity_poly.type
_entity_poly.pdbx_seq_one_letter_code
_entity_poly.pdbx_strand_id
1 'polypeptide(L)'
;MFKKKITTLLATTVIISVFVVSIAVHTRGIENMDINDLKEPTFVALANEVIDIIQYVITNRTYHTDEERDIIDKFIDLSHSENQEMIKKELMRIKSKYFANINFKNYDDPNNKILVNELLPSLRKIRERLSETENYPSTGNSNEE
;
A
#
# COMPACT_ATOMS: atom_id res chain seq x y z
N MET A 1 19.61 -1.00 -50.24
CA MET A 1 18.58 -1.89 -49.66
C MET A 1 19.11 -2.42 -48.33
N PHE A 2 18.80 -1.76 -47.20
CA PHE A 2 18.74 -2.40 -45.87
C PHE A 2 17.91 -1.47 -44.98
N LYS A 3 16.66 -1.91 -44.76
CA LYS A 3 15.63 -1.25 -43.97
C LYS A 3 15.85 -1.54 -42.49
N LYS A 4 15.44 -0.57 -41.65
CA LYS A 4 14.79 -0.71 -40.34
C LYS A 4 15.48 -1.65 -39.33
N LYS A 5 16.14 -1.08 -38.29
CA LYS A 5 16.22 -1.62 -36.90
C LYS A 5 17.13 -0.77 -36.00
N ILE A 6 16.85 0.53 -35.82
CA ILE A 6 17.63 1.35 -34.85
C ILE A 6 16.73 2.04 -33.80
N THR A 7 15.41 2.02 -33.97
CA THR A 7 14.49 2.79 -33.10
C THR A 7 13.89 1.99 -31.94
N THR A 8 14.57 0.95 -31.45
CA THR A 8 14.03 0.10 -30.36
C THR A 8 14.98 0.00 -29.16
N LEU A 9 16.18 0.57 -29.22
CA LEU A 9 17.17 0.42 -28.14
C LEU A 9 17.27 1.63 -27.17
N LEU A 10 16.51 2.70 -27.38
CA LEU A 10 16.56 3.90 -26.52
C LEU A 10 15.36 4.03 -25.55
N ALA A 11 14.32 3.21 -25.70
CA ALA A 11 13.14 3.27 -24.84
C ALA A 11 13.25 2.39 -23.58
N THR A 12 14.15 1.40 -23.56
CA THR A 12 14.36 0.53 -22.40
C THR A 12 15.27 1.14 -21.34
N THR A 13 16.12 2.10 -21.70
CA THR A 13 17.07 2.72 -20.76
C THR A 13 16.43 3.78 -19.86
N VAL A 14 15.22 4.27 -20.19
CA VAL A 14 14.54 5.31 -19.41
C VAL A 14 13.51 4.75 -18.42
N ILE A 15 13.06 3.50 -18.60
CA ILE A 15 12.08 2.90 -17.67
C ILE A 15 12.76 2.26 -16.45
N ILE A 16 14.03 1.89 -16.56
CA ILE A 16 14.79 1.28 -15.46
C ILE A 16 15.25 2.35 -14.43
N SER A 17 15.38 3.61 -14.81
CA SER A 17 15.88 4.65 -13.90
C SER A 17 14.85 5.17 -12.89
N VAL A 18 13.54 4.96 -13.10
CA VAL A 18 12.52 5.40 -12.13
C VAL A 18 12.23 4.33 -11.07
N PHE A 19 12.27 3.05 -11.44
CA PHE A 19 12.07 1.95 -10.48
C PHE A 19 13.26 1.76 -9.54
N VAL A 20 14.48 2.04 -9.99
CA VAL A 20 15.66 1.96 -9.12
C VAL A 20 15.65 3.07 -8.08
N VAL A 21 15.00 4.22 -8.29
CA VAL A 21 14.92 5.28 -7.25
C VAL A 21 13.91 4.93 -6.15
N SER A 22 12.78 4.30 -6.46
CA SER A 22 11.88 3.81 -5.40
C SER A 22 12.52 2.70 -4.57
N ILE A 23 13.27 1.79 -5.20
CA ILE A 23 14.01 0.76 -4.48
C ILE A 23 15.22 1.37 -3.74
N ALA A 24 15.96 2.33 -4.32
CA ALA A 24 17.12 2.97 -3.69
C ALA A 24 16.75 3.89 -2.52
N VAL A 25 15.58 4.52 -2.53
CA VAL A 25 15.07 5.25 -1.36
C VAL A 25 14.61 4.26 -0.27
N HIS A 26 14.22 3.02 -0.63
CA HIS A 26 13.97 1.94 0.33
C HIS A 26 15.22 1.14 0.75
N THR A 27 16.33 1.17 0.00
CA THR A 27 17.53 0.36 0.28
C THR A 27 18.73 1.17 0.78
N ARG A 28 18.73 2.51 0.69
CA ARG A 28 19.80 3.34 1.31
C ARG A 28 19.74 3.42 2.84
N GLY A 29 18.81 2.71 3.48
CA GLY A 29 18.84 2.44 4.92
C GLY A 29 19.51 1.11 5.29
N ILE A 30 19.81 0.23 4.33
CA ILE A 30 20.21 -1.16 4.59
C ILE A 30 21.63 -1.41 4.11
N GLU A 31 22.61 -0.67 4.62
CA GLU A 31 24.02 -1.08 4.54
C GLU A 31 24.71 -1.13 5.90
N ASN A 32 23.99 -0.92 7.02
CA ASN A 32 24.54 -1.07 8.37
C ASN A 32 23.51 -1.55 9.42
N MET A 33 22.46 -2.28 9.03
CA MET A 33 21.57 -2.90 10.04
C MET A 33 22.07 -4.29 10.39
N ASP A 34 22.47 -4.45 11.65
CA ASP A 34 22.68 -5.72 12.32
C ASP A 34 21.47 -6.62 12.06
N ILE A 35 21.70 -7.86 11.63
CA ILE A 35 20.63 -8.82 11.28
C ILE A 35 19.76 -9.13 12.52
N ASN A 36 20.26 -8.83 13.72
CA ASN A 36 19.53 -8.95 14.98
C ASN A 36 18.57 -7.78 15.29
N ASP A 37 18.56 -6.72 14.47
CA ASP A 37 17.75 -5.50 14.68
C ASP A 37 16.52 -5.41 13.76
N LEU A 38 16.20 -6.49 13.03
CA LEU A 38 14.94 -6.64 12.29
C LEU A 38 13.76 -6.72 13.26
N LYS A 39 13.36 -5.56 13.81
CA LYS A 39 12.06 -5.41 14.47
C LYS A 39 10.98 -5.83 13.48
N GLU A 40 10.12 -6.73 13.92
CA GLU A 40 8.88 -7.03 13.19
C GLU A 40 8.18 -5.71 12.85
N PRO A 41 7.73 -5.54 11.60
CA PRO A 41 7.11 -4.29 11.18
C PRO A 41 5.88 -4.01 12.05
N THR A 42 5.77 -2.77 12.55
CA THR A 42 4.65 -2.39 13.41
C THR A 42 3.34 -2.50 12.63
N PHE A 43 2.22 -2.66 13.36
CA PHE A 43 0.89 -2.61 12.75
C PHE A 43 0.71 -1.38 11.85
N VAL A 44 1.23 -0.23 12.26
CA VAL A 44 1.10 1.02 11.50
C VAL A 44 1.89 0.96 10.19
N ALA A 45 3.09 0.40 10.20
CA ALA A 45 3.88 0.20 8.98
C ALA A 45 3.15 -0.72 7.99
N LEU A 46 2.67 -1.88 8.46
CA LEU A 46 1.93 -2.84 7.64
C LEU A 46 0.61 -2.26 7.12
N ALA A 47 -0.14 -1.55 7.97
CA ALA A 47 -1.39 -0.93 7.56
C ALA A 47 -1.17 0.16 6.52
N ASN A 48 -0.08 0.95 6.63
CA ASN A 48 0.26 1.94 5.62
C ASN A 48 0.64 1.32 4.27
N GLU A 49 1.39 0.22 4.28
CA GLU A 49 1.71 -0.55 3.08
C GLU A 49 0.43 -1.06 2.39
N VAL A 50 -0.50 -1.65 3.15
CA VAL A 50 -1.80 -2.09 2.64
C VAL A 50 -2.62 -0.92 2.08
N ILE A 51 -2.59 0.25 2.73
CA ILE A 51 -3.25 1.45 2.20
C ILE A 51 -2.67 1.85 0.85
N ASP A 52 -1.34 1.86 0.69
CA ASP A 52 -0.70 2.24 -0.56
C ASP A 52 -1.08 1.28 -1.70
N ILE A 53 -1.11 -0.02 -1.43
CA ILE A 53 -1.56 -1.04 -2.39
C ILE A 53 -3.01 -0.79 -2.80
N ILE A 54 -3.94 -0.66 -1.84
CA ILE A 54 -5.36 -0.44 -2.14
C ILE A 54 -5.55 0.89 -2.89
N GLN A 55 -4.86 1.94 -2.47
CA GLN A 55 -4.91 3.25 -3.10
C GLN A 55 -4.43 3.19 -4.55
N TYR A 56 -3.31 2.51 -4.81
CA TYR A 56 -2.79 2.32 -6.16
C TYR A 56 -3.81 1.61 -7.05
N VAL A 57 -4.38 0.52 -6.57
CA VAL A 57 -5.37 -0.28 -7.30
C VAL A 57 -6.64 0.53 -7.62
N ILE A 58 -7.16 1.29 -6.65
CA ILE A 58 -8.33 2.16 -6.85
C ILE A 58 -8.03 3.27 -7.85
N THR A 59 -6.88 3.95 -7.70
CA THR A 59 -6.49 5.08 -8.55
C THR A 59 -6.37 4.67 -10.01
N ASN A 60 -5.70 3.54 -10.25
CA ASN A 60 -5.46 3.02 -11.59
C ASN A 60 -6.64 2.20 -12.14
N ARG A 61 -7.65 1.94 -11.30
CA ARG A 61 -8.81 1.12 -11.63
C ARG A 61 -8.40 -0.26 -12.17
N THR A 62 -7.50 -0.92 -11.44
CA THR A 62 -6.88 -2.20 -11.84
C THR A 62 -7.21 -3.32 -10.83
N TYR A 63 -6.57 -4.46 -10.98
CA TYR A 63 -6.58 -5.59 -10.05
C TYR A 63 -5.30 -5.62 -9.20
N HIS A 64 -5.37 -6.33 -8.07
CA HIS A 64 -4.17 -6.67 -7.32
C HIS A 64 -3.30 -7.67 -8.10
N THR A 65 -1.98 -7.46 -8.09
CA THR A 65 -1.01 -8.50 -8.44
C THR A 65 -1.00 -9.61 -7.39
N ASP A 66 -0.34 -10.73 -7.67
CA ASP A 66 -0.25 -11.83 -6.71
C ASP A 66 0.61 -11.42 -5.51
N GLU A 67 1.69 -10.66 -5.72
CA GLU A 67 2.52 -10.13 -4.64
C GLU A 67 1.74 -9.17 -3.72
N GLU A 68 0.90 -8.30 -4.30
CA GLU A 68 0.04 -7.39 -3.54
C GLU A 68 -1.00 -8.15 -2.71
N ARG A 69 -1.52 -9.27 -3.23
CA ARG A 69 -2.44 -10.13 -2.47
C ARG A 69 -1.74 -10.80 -1.31
N ASP A 70 -0.53 -11.33 -1.53
CA ASP A 70 0.25 -11.97 -0.47
C ASP A 70 0.53 -11.01 0.69
N ILE A 71 0.80 -9.74 0.41
CA ILE A 71 0.99 -8.71 1.45
C ILE A 71 -0.32 -8.47 2.22
N ILE A 72 -1.44 -8.32 1.51
CA ILE A 72 -2.75 -8.11 2.11
C ILE A 72 -3.17 -9.31 2.96
N ASP A 73 -2.98 -10.53 2.46
CA ASP A 73 -3.39 -11.75 3.15
C ASP A 73 -2.57 -11.95 4.44
N LYS A 74 -1.26 -11.71 4.39
CA LYS A 74 -0.41 -11.68 5.60
C LYS A 74 -0.92 -10.64 6.62
N PHE A 75 -1.29 -9.44 6.17
CA PHE A 75 -1.84 -8.42 7.07
C PHE A 75 -3.17 -8.85 7.72
N ILE A 76 -4.02 -9.56 6.98
CA ILE A 76 -5.30 -10.08 7.45
C ILE A 76 -5.09 -11.16 8.52
N ASP A 77 -4.15 -12.07 8.27
CA ASP A 77 -3.87 -13.24 9.12
C ASP A 77 -3.24 -12.88 10.46
N LEU A 78 -2.58 -11.72 10.55
CA LEU A 78 -2.05 -11.21 11.80
C LEU A 78 -3.20 -10.88 12.77
N SER A 79 -3.01 -11.31 14.02
CA SER A 79 -3.89 -10.97 15.14
C SER A 79 -3.49 -9.61 15.69
N HIS A 80 -4.46 -8.70 15.82
CA HIS A 80 -4.22 -7.35 16.32
C HIS A 80 -5.07 -7.03 17.55
N SER A 81 -4.76 -5.92 18.23
CA SER A 81 -5.62 -5.38 19.28
C SER A 81 -6.99 -4.96 18.72
N GLU A 82 -8.00 -4.80 19.56
CA GLU A 82 -9.36 -4.45 19.13
C GLU A 82 -9.43 -3.21 18.23
N ASN A 83 -8.71 -2.14 18.58
CA ASN A 83 -8.64 -0.91 17.78
C ASN A 83 -8.00 -1.15 16.41
N GLN A 84 -6.96 -1.97 16.35
CA GLN A 84 -6.27 -2.31 15.11
C GLN A 84 -7.13 -3.24 14.23
N GLU A 85 -7.89 -4.16 14.82
CA GLU A 85 -8.88 -4.98 14.13
C GLU A 85 -9.99 -4.14 13.51
N MET A 86 -10.41 -3.05 14.15
CA MET A 86 -11.35 -2.09 13.55
C MET A 86 -10.77 -1.46 12.28
N ILE A 87 -9.53 -0.98 12.34
CA ILE A 87 -8.83 -0.40 11.18
C ILE A 87 -8.69 -1.43 10.05
N LYS A 88 -8.29 -2.66 10.39
CA LYS A 88 -8.18 -3.78 9.44
C LYS A 88 -9.51 -4.05 8.73
N LYS A 89 -10.61 -4.14 9.49
CA LYS A 89 -11.96 -4.33 8.93
C LYS A 89 -12.38 -3.19 8.02
N GLU A 90 -12.06 -1.95 8.37
CA GLU A 90 -12.36 -0.79 7.52
C GLU A 90 -11.59 -0.82 6.20
N LEU A 91 -10.30 -1.15 6.23
CA LEU A 91 -9.50 -1.33 5.00
C LEU A 91 -10.09 -2.41 4.10
N MET A 92 -10.46 -3.56 4.67
CA MET A 92 -11.05 -4.66 3.91
C MET A 92 -12.43 -4.34 3.36
N ARG A 93 -13.21 -3.52 4.08
CA ARG A 93 -14.49 -3.00 3.58
C ARG A 93 -14.30 -2.10 2.35
N ILE A 94 -13.29 -1.23 2.37
CA ILE A 94 -12.97 -0.36 1.22
C ILE A 94 -12.55 -1.21 0.02
N LYS A 95 -11.61 -2.15 0.21
CA LYS A 95 -11.17 -3.10 -0.83
C LYS A 95 -12.36 -3.85 -1.44
N SER A 96 -13.20 -4.45 -0.58
CA SER A 96 -14.37 -5.21 -1.02
C SER A 96 -15.37 -4.33 -1.78
N LYS A 97 -15.61 -3.11 -1.30
CA LYS A 97 -16.51 -2.16 -1.96
C LYS A 97 -16.01 -1.76 -3.35
N TYR A 98 -14.70 -1.55 -3.52
CA TYR A 98 -14.10 -1.26 -4.82
C TYR A 98 -14.38 -2.40 -5.81
N PHE A 99 -13.95 -3.63 -5.48
CA PHE A 99 -14.08 -4.77 -6.40
C PHE A 99 -15.53 -5.19 -6.67
N ALA A 100 -16.45 -4.93 -5.75
CA ALA A 100 -17.87 -5.21 -5.95
C ALA A 100 -18.56 -4.24 -6.92
N ASN A 101 -18.05 -3.02 -7.09
CA ASN A 101 -18.78 -1.95 -7.79
C ASN A 101 -18.05 -1.41 -9.03
N ILE A 102 -16.75 -1.65 -9.16
CA ILE A 102 -16.00 -1.16 -10.32
C ILE A 102 -16.41 -1.91 -11.60
N ASN A 103 -16.66 -1.17 -12.67
CA ASN A 103 -16.96 -1.73 -13.98
C ASN A 103 -15.67 -1.95 -14.78
N PHE A 104 -15.03 -3.11 -14.60
CA PHE A 104 -13.80 -3.45 -15.32
C PHE A 104 -13.99 -3.60 -16.84
N LYS A 105 -15.22 -3.81 -17.33
CA LYS A 105 -15.50 -3.95 -18.76
C LYS A 105 -15.54 -2.59 -19.48
N ASN A 106 -15.79 -1.51 -18.75
CA ASN A 106 -15.86 -0.16 -19.30
C ASN A 106 -15.10 0.82 -18.40
N TYR A 107 -13.86 1.14 -18.78
CA TYR A 107 -12.99 2.01 -18.00
C TYR A 107 -13.51 3.44 -17.88
N ASP A 108 -14.23 3.91 -18.91
CA ASP A 108 -14.79 5.27 -19.01
C ASP A 108 -16.18 5.40 -18.37
N ASP A 109 -16.67 4.35 -17.69
CA ASP A 109 -17.93 4.41 -16.95
C ASP A 109 -17.87 5.55 -15.90
N PRO A 110 -18.78 6.55 -15.96
CA PRO A 110 -18.77 7.66 -15.02
C PRO A 110 -18.92 7.19 -13.56
N ASN A 111 -19.55 6.05 -13.32
CA ASN A 111 -19.67 5.46 -11.98
C ASN A 111 -18.31 5.01 -11.41
N ASN A 112 -17.35 4.61 -12.27
CA ASN A 112 -16.00 4.29 -11.82
C ASN A 112 -15.32 5.52 -11.21
N LYS A 113 -15.49 6.70 -11.83
CA LYS A 113 -14.93 7.96 -11.30
C LYS A 113 -15.60 8.36 -9.98
N ILE A 114 -16.92 8.19 -9.88
CA ILE A 114 -17.67 8.44 -8.64
C ILE A 114 -17.16 7.52 -7.53
N LEU A 115 -17.00 6.23 -7.81
CA LEU A 115 -16.49 5.25 -6.85
C LEU A 115 -15.07 5.61 -6.35
N VAL A 116 -14.16 5.97 -7.26
CA VAL A 116 -12.80 6.40 -6.88
C VAL A 116 -12.84 7.63 -5.97
N ASN A 117 -13.63 8.64 -6.33
CA ASN A 117 -13.78 9.86 -5.55
C ASN A 117 -14.41 9.61 -4.18
N GLU A 118 -15.19 8.55 -4.01
CA GLU A 118 -15.76 8.14 -2.73
C GLU A 118 -14.74 7.41 -1.84
N LEU A 119 -13.96 6.49 -2.42
CA LEU A 119 -13.12 5.57 -1.65
C LEU A 119 -11.78 6.18 -1.22
N LEU A 120 -11.13 6.98 -2.08
CA LEU A 120 -9.83 7.57 -1.77
C LEU A 120 -9.85 8.47 -0.50
N PRO A 121 -10.85 9.34 -0.28
CA PRO A 121 -10.96 10.08 0.98
C PRO A 121 -11.10 9.18 2.22
N SER A 122 -11.73 8.01 2.08
CA SER A 122 -11.88 7.05 3.19
C SER A 122 -10.53 6.44 3.58
N LEU A 123 -9.69 6.09 2.60
CA LEU A 123 -8.32 5.63 2.86
C LEU A 123 -7.48 6.71 3.54
N ARG A 124 -7.58 7.96 3.10
CA ARG A 124 -6.86 9.08 3.72
C ARG A 124 -7.22 9.24 5.21
N LYS A 125 -8.50 9.14 5.55
CA LYS A 125 -8.97 9.20 6.96
C LYS A 125 -8.44 8.05 7.81
N ILE A 126 -8.26 6.86 7.24
CA ILE A 126 -7.64 5.75 7.96
C ILE A 126 -6.16 6.08 8.24
N ARG A 127 -5.44 6.58 7.23
CA ARG A 127 -4.03 7.00 7.38
C ARG A 127 -3.85 8.10 8.43
N GLU A 128 -4.74 9.09 8.47
CA GLU A 128 -4.75 10.14 9.50
C GLU A 128 -4.88 9.52 10.92
N ARG A 129 -5.84 8.63 11.15
CA ARG A 129 -6.00 7.93 12.45
C ARG A 129 -4.80 7.05 12.84
N LEU A 130 -4.15 6.42 11.86
CA LEU A 130 -2.92 5.66 12.09
C LEU A 130 -1.79 6.56 12.61
N SER A 131 -1.64 7.76 12.05
CA SER A 131 -0.62 8.73 12.50
C SER A 131 -0.90 9.29 13.90
N GLU A 132 -2.17 9.40 14.31
CA GLU A 132 -2.53 9.75 15.69
C GLU A 132 -2.16 8.63 16.68
N THR A 133 -2.18 7.38 16.23
CA THR A 133 -1.86 6.20 17.06
C THR A 133 -0.34 6.11 17.34
N GLU A 134 0.52 6.54 16.42
CA GLU A 134 1.98 6.61 16.65
C GLU A 134 2.39 7.71 17.65
N ASN A 135 1.56 8.74 17.82
CA ASN A 135 1.87 9.90 18.67
C ASN A 135 1.42 9.75 20.13
N TYR A 136 0.84 8.62 20.52
CA TYR A 136 0.61 8.31 21.93
C TYR A 136 1.87 7.67 22.52
N PRO A 137 2.62 8.35 23.42
CA PRO A 137 3.64 7.66 24.19
C PRO A 137 2.95 6.51 24.93
N SER A 138 3.53 5.32 24.85
CA SER A 138 3.24 4.23 25.77
C SER A 138 3.39 4.81 27.17
N THR A 139 2.27 5.14 27.83
CA THR A 139 2.27 5.41 29.25
C THR A 139 2.63 4.09 29.88
N GLY A 140 3.94 3.92 30.11
CA GLY A 140 4.48 2.82 30.88
C GLY A 140 3.66 2.70 32.15
N ASN A 141 3.17 1.50 32.41
CA ASN A 141 2.71 1.14 33.73
C ASN A 141 3.88 1.33 34.69
N SER A 142 3.95 2.49 35.35
CA SER A 142 4.60 2.63 36.63
C SER A 142 3.72 1.92 37.65
N ASN A 143 3.84 0.58 37.69
CA ASN A 143 3.69 -0.13 38.95
C ASN A 143 4.93 0.24 39.77
N GLU A 144 4.87 1.37 40.46
CA GLU A 144 5.72 1.59 41.62
C GLU A 144 5.05 0.89 42.81
N GLU A 145 5.86 0.04 43.45
CA GLU A 145 5.59 -0.69 44.69
C GLU A 145 5.17 0.21 45.86
#